data_AF-A0A9E7YYJ7-F1
#
_entry.id   AF-A0A9E7YYJ7-F1
#
_cell.length_a   1.000
_cell.length_b   1.000
_cell.length_c   1.000
_cell.angle_alpha   90.00
_cell.angle_beta   90.00
_cell.angle_gamma   90.00
#
_symmetry.space_group_name_H-M   'P 1'
#
loop_
_entity.id
_entity.type
_entity.pdbx_description
1 polymer ?
#
loop_
_entity_poly.entity_id
_entity_poly.type
_entity_poly.pdbx_seq_one_letter_code
_entity_poly.pdbx_strand_id
1 'polypeptide(L)'
;MPNIQRMYSESTLNSIPDFEEFRSRLEAFERTGTLKKVINIDKSFLIHYERIVDSIFTVLTTTPASTGDTNLSSIINLLKEAKSDETKELFRSNKEHCPLCLQAIDQNWKKKVLEAIDLLDSSQESEQIIQQTEQINSYISNYKTKVYIILEHEILKDSDDTIINIRRDIETFDNMLDIFQQALEKKMKSPSSLINLKQNIQTKENIIQEFNIIDNNLDLLNNKINNRNKQIDKHAQEASLLEQMINTISLSENKNLYYSYNKVIANYNKKKEELEQRKNELNDIQKKLNEAKDELRRTNIQMDHLNSALSLIFLSPNRLSLEGTPNGEYGIYVRGKRVSLSNLSAGEKNAIALSYFFSMPYENRSEEYFSKNDSLFVLDDPVSSLDRNNEIGIYSLIEHEISEIKKLTNTNNNFVQVIALTHSLPVYYALKKIADDVFKKKKGKPPETTCKMLSKGKLTETKVIDYNYRSLIQDIYDFAKSNLTDISNSPASYYGTANKLRRVLEEYSYFNFDIGGTGLPKNQLVNEYLETCVQSHKVHSETRDKITRALVPLWMNSESHGEEKVKSGSIDHNIQLLDPEETQKCARLMLLLLDLLHPTGLPGLINSQIPEKDQKDINQHLSKWDSEFAEL
;
A
#
# COMPACT_ATOMS: atom_id res chain seq x y z
N MET A 1 -21.99 9.38 20.55
CA MET A 1 -22.18 8.07 19.89
C MET A 1 -21.87 6.90 20.82
N PRO A 2 -20.65 6.73 21.37
CA PRO A 2 -20.34 5.62 22.30
C PRO A 2 -21.22 5.64 23.56
N ASN A 3 -21.50 6.82 24.11
CA ASN A 3 -22.38 6.96 25.28
C ASN A 3 -23.84 6.56 24.97
N ILE A 4 -24.32 6.80 23.74
CA ILE A 4 -25.68 6.40 23.33
C ILE A 4 -25.76 4.88 23.16
N GLN A 5 -24.76 4.24 22.56
CA GLN A 5 -24.70 2.78 22.46
C GLN A 5 -24.65 2.10 23.84
N ARG A 6 -23.92 2.69 24.81
CA ARG A 6 -23.84 2.19 26.18
C ARG A 6 -25.16 2.34 26.96
N MET A 7 -25.94 3.38 26.66
CA MET A 7 -27.26 3.61 27.26
C MET A 7 -28.37 2.68 26.72
N TYR A 8 -28.20 2.13 25.51
CA TYR A 8 -29.16 1.18 24.90
C TYR A 8 -28.86 -0.30 25.20
N SER A 9 -27.67 -0.64 25.71
CA SER A 9 -27.32 -2.01 26.11
C SER A 9 -27.82 -2.39 27.51
N GLU A 10 -28.15 -1.39 28.34
CA GLU A 10 -28.71 -1.60 29.67
C GLU A 10 -30.25 -1.60 29.58
N SER A 11 -30.87 -2.39 30.44
CA SER A 11 -32.32 -2.62 30.55
C SER A 11 -33.12 -1.38 31.01
N THR A 12 -32.75 -0.19 30.55
CA THR A 12 -33.28 1.13 30.94
C THR A 12 -34.66 1.40 30.34
N LEU A 13 -35.10 0.60 29.35
CA LEU A 13 -36.36 0.77 28.63
C LEU A 13 -37.59 0.16 29.33
N ASN A 14 -37.43 -0.46 30.50
CA ASN A 14 -38.53 -1.08 31.25
C ASN A 14 -39.12 -0.19 32.36
N SER A 15 -38.58 1.01 32.58
CA SER A 15 -39.09 1.96 33.57
C SER A 15 -39.19 3.36 32.96
N ILE A 16 -40.24 3.60 32.17
CA ILE A 16 -40.61 4.97 31.81
C ILE A 16 -40.98 5.68 33.12
N PRO A 17 -40.34 6.80 33.47
CA PRO A 17 -40.70 7.53 34.68
C PRO A 17 -42.16 8.00 34.59
N ASP A 18 -42.89 7.91 35.70
CA ASP A 18 -44.24 8.46 35.78
C ASP A 18 -44.18 9.98 35.53
N PHE A 19 -44.99 10.46 34.58
CA PHE A 19 -45.02 11.86 34.19
C PHE A 19 -45.53 12.76 35.33
N GLU A 20 -46.41 12.24 36.19
CA GLU A 20 -46.85 12.97 37.38
C GLU A 20 -45.72 13.08 38.42
N GLU A 21 -44.94 12.01 38.60
CA GLU A 21 -43.76 12.02 39.47
C GLU A 21 -42.72 13.03 38.96
N PHE A 22 -42.43 13.04 37.66
CA PHE A 22 -41.50 14.01 37.05
C PHE A 22 -41.93 15.45 37.28
N ARG A 23 -43.21 15.77 37.04
CA ARG A 23 -43.75 17.11 37.25
C ARG A 23 -43.64 17.52 38.72
N SER A 24 -44.01 16.63 39.64
CA SER A 24 -43.92 16.92 41.08
C SER A 24 -42.49 17.20 41.54
N ARG A 25 -41.51 16.46 41.02
CA ARG A 25 -40.09 16.65 41.32
C ARG A 25 -39.53 17.94 40.71
N LEU A 26 -39.94 18.28 39.49
CA LEU A 26 -39.55 19.52 38.83
C LEU A 26 -40.07 20.74 39.60
N GLU A 27 -41.33 20.72 40.04
CA GLU A 27 -41.87 21.80 40.87
C GLU A 27 -41.09 21.96 42.19
N ALA A 28 -40.71 20.85 42.83
CA ALA A 28 -39.89 20.88 44.05
C ALA A 28 -38.47 21.44 43.78
N PHE A 29 -37.87 21.07 42.66
CA PHE A 29 -36.57 21.56 42.22
C PHE A 29 -36.61 23.08 41.94
N GLU A 30 -37.58 23.56 41.16
CA GLU A 30 -37.75 24.98 40.85
C GLU A 30 -37.96 25.83 42.11
N ARG A 31 -38.83 25.36 43.01
CA ARG A 31 -39.08 26.05 44.30
C ARG A 31 -37.81 26.13 45.15
N THR A 32 -37.01 25.07 45.21
CA THR A 32 -35.79 25.03 46.04
C THR A 32 -34.63 25.83 45.45
N GLY A 33 -34.56 25.98 44.13
CA GLY A 33 -33.51 26.75 43.45
C GLY A 33 -33.52 28.25 43.77
N THR A 34 -34.69 28.79 44.17
CA THR A 34 -34.81 30.20 44.57
C THR A 34 -34.52 30.46 46.06
N LEU A 35 -34.34 29.42 46.87
CA LEU A 35 -34.18 29.55 48.31
C LEU A 35 -32.71 29.72 48.69
N LYS A 36 -32.43 30.67 49.59
CA LYS A 36 -31.14 30.81 50.27
C LYS A 36 -31.16 30.16 51.64
N LYS A 37 -30.02 29.58 52.03
CA LYS A 37 -29.82 29.08 53.40
C LYS A 37 -29.84 30.24 54.39
N VAL A 38 -30.42 29.99 55.55
CA VAL A 38 -30.55 30.96 56.64
C VAL A 38 -29.99 30.33 57.93
N ILE A 39 -29.40 31.15 58.80
CA ILE A 39 -28.81 30.71 60.07
C ILE A 39 -29.94 30.57 61.12
N ASN A 40 -29.77 29.67 62.09
CA ASN A 40 -30.71 29.52 63.19
C ASN A 40 -30.62 30.72 64.15
N ILE A 41 -31.76 31.09 64.72
CA ILE A 41 -31.90 32.19 65.67
C ILE A 41 -31.43 31.73 67.06
N ASP A 42 -30.54 32.52 67.66
CA ASP A 42 -30.03 32.34 69.02
C ASP A 42 -31.10 32.69 70.06
N LYS A 43 -31.60 31.68 70.78
CA LYS A 43 -32.56 31.83 71.88
C LYS A 43 -31.94 31.74 73.28
N SER A 44 -30.61 31.67 73.39
CA SER A 44 -29.91 31.47 74.68
C SER A 44 -30.18 32.58 75.71
N PHE A 45 -30.55 33.78 75.24
CA PHE A 45 -30.89 34.90 76.12
C PHE A 45 -32.13 34.63 76.99
N LEU A 46 -33.02 33.73 76.58
CA LEU A 46 -34.25 33.41 77.33
C LEU A 46 -33.99 32.44 78.51
N ILE A 47 -32.84 31.77 78.62
CA ILE A 47 -32.64 30.67 79.60
C ILE A 47 -32.89 31.06 81.07
N HIS A 48 -32.70 32.33 81.43
CA HIS A 48 -32.86 32.81 82.82
C HIS A 48 -33.92 33.92 82.97
N TYR A 49 -34.86 34.02 82.02
CA TYR A 49 -35.83 35.12 82.02
C TYR A 49 -36.66 35.17 83.31
N GLU A 50 -37.05 34.04 83.89
CA GLU A 50 -37.87 33.98 85.12
C GLU A 50 -37.18 34.69 86.28
N ARG A 51 -35.87 34.47 86.45
CA ARG A 51 -35.07 35.14 87.49
C ARG A 51 -34.99 36.64 87.24
N ILE A 52 -34.90 37.07 85.98
CA ILE A 52 -34.83 38.49 85.61
C ILE A 52 -36.18 39.15 85.87
N VAL A 53 -37.29 38.52 85.50
CA VAL A 53 -38.66 38.98 85.80
C VAL A 53 -38.87 39.11 87.32
N ASP A 54 -38.46 38.10 88.09
CA ASP A 54 -38.50 38.15 89.57
C ASP A 54 -37.70 39.34 90.12
N SER A 55 -36.49 39.55 89.58
CA SER A 55 -35.62 40.65 89.98
C SER A 55 -36.25 42.01 89.65
N ILE A 56 -36.92 42.15 88.50
CA ILE A 56 -37.63 43.37 88.11
C ILE A 56 -38.76 43.67 89.10
N PHE A 57 -39.64 42.72 89.37
CA PHE A 57 -40.74 42.93 90.32
C PHE A 57 -40.23 43.23 91.74
N THR A 58 -39.16 42.57 92.16
CA THR A 58 -38.52 42.80 93.46
C THR A 58 -37.93 44.20 93.53
N VAL A 59 -37.10 44.61 92.56
CA VAL A 59 -36.41 45.91 92.61
C VAL A 59 -37.40 47.08 92.52
N LEU A 60 -38.44 46.97 91.69
CA LEU A 60 -39.46 48.00 91.54
C LEU A 60 -40.25 48.24 92.84
N THR A 61 -40.38 47.21 93.68
CA THR A 61 -41.11 47.25 94.97
C THR A 61 -40.20 47.38 96.20
N THR A 62 -38.88 47.34 96.04
CA THR A 62 -37.92 47.51 97.15
C THR A 62 -37.77 48.97 97.52
N THR A 63 -37.74 49.31 98.81
CA THR A 63 -37.52 50.68 99.32
C THR A 63 -36.38 50.70 100.34
N PRO A 64 -35.61 51.80 100.44
CA PRO A 64 -34.59 51.96 101.49
C PRO A 64 -35.19 51.84 102.90
N ALA A 65 -34.56 51.04 103.75
CA ALA A 65 -34.96 50.68 105.10
C ALA A 65 -34.45 51.65 106.17
N SER A 66 -33.37 52.43 105.98
CA SER A 66 -33.01 53.49 106.94
C SER A 66 -32.01 54.54 106.44
N THR A 67 -32.13 55.77 106.96
CA THR A 67 -31.00 56.69 107.07
C THR A 67 -30.68 56.81 108.57
N GLY A 68 -29.41 56.69 108.94
CA GLY A 68 -28.96 56.62 110.34
C GLY A 68 -29.15 57.89 111.20
N ASP A 69 -30.07 58.77 110.82
CA ASP A 69 -30.34 60.04 111.49
C ASP A 69 -31.58 59.94 112.39
N THR A 70 -31.37 59.97 113.71
CA THR A 70 -32.40 59.72 114.72
C THR A 70 -33.49 60.79 114.74
N ASN A 71 -33.22 62.01 114.25
CA ASN A 71 -34.16 63.14 114.33
C ASN A 71 -35.30 63.12 113.29
N LEU A 72 -35.15 62.39 112.17
CA LEU A 72 -36.17 62.29 111.11
C LEU A 72 -36.77 60.87 110.99
N SER A 73 -36.35 59.94 111.84
CA SER A 73 -36.71 58.52 111.83
C SER A 73 -38.23 58.24 111.85
N SER A 74 -39.03 59.01 112.60
CA SER A 74 -40.49 58.87 112.66
C SER A 74 -41.19 59.29 111.36
N ILE A 75 -40.70 60.35 110.71
CA ILE A 75 -41.20 60.82 109.40
C ILE A 75 -40.85 59.82 108.31
N ILE A 76 -39.62 59.31 108.34
CA ILE A 76 -39.13 58.29 107.41
C ILE A 76 -39.95 57.00 107.52
N ASN A 77 -40.29 56.56 108.74
CA ASN A 77 -41.15 55.36 108.91
C ASN A 77 -42.57 55.57 108.37
N LEU A 78 -43.16 56.76 108.55
CA LEU A 78 -44.46 57.08 107.96
C LEU A 78 -44.41 57.16 106.43
N LEU A 79 -43.31 57.68 105.87
CA LEU A 79 -43.08 57.71 104.42
C LEU A 79 -42.89 56.31 103.80
N LYS A 80 -42.43 55.31 104.58
CA LYS A 80 -42.36 53.91 104.11
C LYS A 80 -43.74 53.27 103.97
N GLU A 81 -44.69 53.63 104.83
CA GLU A 81 -46.06 53.10 104.79
C GLU A 81 -46.93 53.83 103.75
N ALA A 82 -46.66 55.12 103.51
CA ALA A 82 -47.35 55.93 102.52
C ALA A 82 -46.64 55.86 101.16
N LYS A 83 -47.16 55.02 100.25
CA LYS A 83 -46.80 54.94 98.81
C LYS A 83 -46.20 56.25 98.28
N SER A 84 -44.89 56.24 98.06
CA SER A 84 -44.04 57.45 98.14
C SER A 84 -44.13 58.40 96.94
N ASP A 85 -44.54 57.98 95.75
CA ASP A 85 -44.56 58.86 94.57
C ASP A 85 -45.64 59.96 94.65
N GLU A 86 -46.86 59.57 95.03
CA GLU A 86 -47.97 60.52 95.21
C GLU A 86 -47.70 61.47 96.38
N THR A 87 -47.03 60.96 97.43
CA THR A 87 -46.58 61.74 98.59
C THR A 87 -45.50 62.75 98.20
N LYS A 88 -44.50 62.35 97.39
CA LYS A 88 -43.47 63.26 96.85
C LYS A 88 -44.04 64.36 95.98
N GLU A 89 -44.91 64.02 95.02
CA GLU A 89 -45.55 65.02 94.16
C GLU A 89 -46.44 65.97 94.97
N LEU A 90 -47.16 65.44 95.96
CA LEU A 90 -48.00 66.23 96.83
C LEU A 90 -47.19 67.28 97.62
N PHE A 91 -46.08 66.88 98.23
CA PHE A 91 -45.22 67.80 98.99
C PHE A 91 -44.30 68.66 98.11
N ARG A 92 -44.11 68.35 96.82
CA ARG A 92 -43.49 69.27 95.85
C ARG A 92 -44.48 70.32 95.33
N SER A 93 -45.78 70.01 95.30
CA SER A 93 -46.82 70.96 94.89
C SER A 93 -47.01 72.10 95.92
N ASN A 94 -47.28 73.33 95.48
CA ASN A 94 -47.49 74.51 96.36
C ASN A 94 -48.89 74.52 97.02
N LYS A 95 -49.35 73.38 97.52
CA LYS A 95 -50.63 73.28 98.23
C LYS A 95 -50.47 73.71 99.69
N GLU A 96 -51.30 74.64 100.13
CA GLU A 96 -51.29 75.16 101.51
C GLU A 96 -51.90 74.19 102.54
N HIS A 97 -52.69 73.21 102.08
CA HIS A 97 -53.41 72.26 102.93
C HIS A 97 -53.24 70.82 102.42
N CYS A 98 -53.17 69.86 103.35
CA CYS A 98 -53.04 68.43 103.05
C CYS A 98 -54.34 67.89 102.47
N PRO A 99 -54.38 67.33 101.24
CA PRO A 99 -55.61 66.86 100.59
C PRO A 99 -56.21 65.60 101.22
N LEU A 100 -55.52 64.95 102.16
CA LEU A 100 -56.02 63.76 102.86
C LEU A 100 -56.70 64.11 104.19
N CYS A 101 -56.09 64.98 105.00
CA CYS A 101 -56.60 65.35 106.33
C CYS A 101 -57.04 66.82 106.45
N LEU A 102 -56.90 67.61 105.38
CA LEU A 102 -57.28 69.02 105.26
C LEU A 102 -56.57 69.98 106.23
N GLN A 103 -55.55 69.53 106.96
CA GLN A 103 -54.72 70.38 107.82
C GLN A 103 -53.78 71.26 107.00
N ALA A 104 -53.53 72.48 107.45
CA ALA A 104 -52.54 73.38 106.84
C ALA A 104 -51.14 72.74 106.88
N ILE A 105 -50.47 72.67 105.72
CA ILE A 105 -49.12 72.14 105.63
C ILE A 105 -48.17 73.27 106.03
N ASP A 106 -47.63 73.18 107.24
CA ASP A 106 -46.60 74.09 107.69
C ASP A 106 -45.38 74.05 106.75
N GLN A 107 -44.83 75.21 106.37
CA GLN A 107 -43.70 75.27 105.44
C GLN A 107 -42.45 74.60 106.01
N ASN A 108 -42.25 74.64 107.33
CA ASN A 108 -41.14 73.97 107.98
C ASN A 108 -41.33 72.44 107.94
N TRP A 109 -42.56 71.96 108.11
CA TRP A 109 -42.92 70.55 107.92
C TRP A 109 -42.72 70.07 106.47
N LYS A 110 -43.16 70.84 105.47
CA LYS A 110 -42.94 70.55 104.04
C LYS A 110 -41.45 70.39 103.70
N LYS A 111 -40.62 71.29 104.22
CA LYS A 111 -39.16 71.25 104.04
C LYS A 111 -38.55 70.00 104.67
N LYS A 112 -38.95 69.65 105.91
CA LYS A 112 -38.48 68.43 106.60
C LYS A 112 -38.88 67.13 105.89
N VAL A 113 -40.08 67.06 105.30
CA VAL A 113 -40.54 65.89 104.55
C VAL A 113 -39.77 65.74 103.24
N LEU A 114 -39.53 66.83 102.51
CA LEU A 114 -38.69 66.80 101.30
C LEU A 114 -37.23 66.48 101.61
N GLU A 115 -36.66 67.05 102.68
CA GLU A 115 -35.32 66.71 103.16
C GLU A 115 -35.23 65.22 103.53
N ALA A 116 -36.25 64.66 104.20
CA ALA A 116 -36.30 63.22 104.52
C ALA A 116 -36.38 62.32 103.27
N ILE A 117 -37.11 62.76 102.23
CA ILE A 117 -37.17 62.08 100.94
C ILE A 117 -35.82 62.11 100.22
N ASP A 118 -35.19 63.29 100.13
CA ASP A 118 -33.92 63.44 99.45
C ASP A 118 -32.81 62.68 100.20
N LEU A 119 -32.84 62.65 101.54
CA LEU A 119 -31.99 61.80 102.38
C LEU A 119 -32.22 60.30 102.12
N LEU A 120 -33.47 59.86 101.95
CA LEU A 120 -33.78 58.46 101.62
C LEU A 120 -33.24 58.10 100.24
N ASP A 121 -33.47 58.95 99.23
CA ASP A 121 -32.99 58.74 97.86
C ASP A 121 -31.45 58.83 97.72
N SER A 122 -30.77 59.52 98.64
CA SER A 122 -29.30 59.64 98.70
C SER A 122 -28.64 58.71 99.73
N SER A 123 -29.38 57.73 100.27
CA SER A 123 -28.85 56.75 101.23
C SER A 123 -27.96 55.69 100.57
N GLN A 124 -27.08 55.05 101.36
CA GLN A 124 -26.24 53.93 100.89
C GLN A 124 -27.08 52.75 100.37
N GLU A 125 -28.27 52.53 100.95
CA GLU A 125 -29.22 51.51 100.47
C GLU A 125 -29.87 51.91 99.14
N SER A 126 -30.10 53.21 98.90
CA SER A 126 -30.54 53.72 97.60
C SER A 126 -29.49 53.54 96.51
N GLU A 127 -28.21 53.73 96.81
CA GLU A 127 -27.12 53.42 95.88
C GLU A 127 -27.10 51.94 95.51
N GLN A 128 -27.33 51.03 96.46
CA GLN A 128 -27.45 49.59 96.20
C GLN A 128 -28.67 49.26 95.31
N ILE A 129 -29.82 49.89 95.57
CA ILE A 129 -31.03 49.74 94.72
C ILE A 129 -30.78 50.27 93.31
N ILE A 130 -30.09 51.41 93.15
CA ILE A 130 -29.72 51.95 91.84
C ILE A 130 -28.80 50.98 91.11
N GLN A 131 -27.73 50.49 91.73
CA GLN A 131 -26.81 49.53 91.12
C GLN A 131 -27.52 48.23 90.69
N GLN A 132 -28.42 47.70 91.53
CA GLN A 132 -29.24 46.54 91.17
C GLN A 132 -30.19 46.85 90.00
N THR A 133 -30.81 48.04 90.01
CA THR A 133 -31.70 48.50 88.92
C THR A 133 -30.93 48.67 87.62
N GLU A 134 -29.72 49.24 87.64
CA GLU A 134 -28.82 49.37 86.49
C GLU A 134 -28.42 48.01 85.93
N GLN A 135 -28.05 47.07 86.80
CA GLN A 135 -27.73 45.70 86.39
C GLN A 135 -28.93 45.04 85.70
N ILE A 136 -30.14 45.17 86.27
CA ILE A 136 -31.38 44.64 85.66
C ILE A 136 -31.68 45.33 84.32
N ASN A 137 -31.52 46.66 84.26
CA ASN A 137 -31.74 47.43 83.04
C ASN A 137 -30.75 47.06 81.93
N SER A 138 -29.52 46.66 82.29
CA SER A 138 -28.55 46.11 81.33
C SER A 138 -29.02 44.79 80.71
N TYR A 139 -29.69 43.92 81.48
CA TYR A 139 -30.29 42.69 80.94
C TYR A 139 -31.46 42.99 80.00
N ILE A 140 -32.33 43.95 80.34
CA ILE A 140 -33.41 44.40 79.45
C ILE A 140 -32.85 45.00 78.15
N SER A 141 -31.81 45.83 78.23
CA SER A 141 -31.13 46.39 77.06
C SER A 141 -30.54 45.31 76.15
N ASN A 142 -29.98 44.25 76.74
CA ASN A 142 -29.52 43.08 75.99
C ASN A 142 -30.68 42.34 75.31
N TYR A 143 -31.83 42.18 75.98
CA TYR A 143 -33.03 41.60 75.37
C TYR A 143 -33.53 42.40 74.17
N LYS A 144 -33.62 43.73 74.28
CA LYS A 144 -34.01 44.58 73.14
C LYS A 144 -33.04 44.48 71.98
N THR A 145 -31.73 44.44 72.27
CA THR A 145 -30.70 44.24 71.25
C THR A 145 -30.90 42.90 70.53
N LYS A 146 -31.18 41.82 71.26
CA LYS A 146 -31.45 40.49 70.69
C LYS A 146 -32.75 40.48 69.88
N VAL A 147 -33.83 41.08 70.38
CA VAL A 147 -35.13 41.19 69.70
C VAL A 147 -35.00 41.97 68.39
N TYR A 148 -34.26 43.08 68.38
CA TYR A 148 -33.99 43.83 67.15
C TYR A 148 -33.28 42.98 66.09
N ILE A 149 -32.24 42.22 66.49
CA ILE A 149 -31.54 41.29 65.59
C ILE A 149 -32.50 40.23 65.04
N ILE A 150 -33.44 39.75 65.86
CA ILE A 150 -34.44 38.76 65.44
C ILE A 150 -35.40 39.39 64.42
N LEU A 151 -35.91 40.60 64.65
CA LEU A 151 -36.83 41.30 63.76
C LEU A 151 -36.23 41.56 62.36
N GLU A 152 -34.92 41.81 62.30
CA GLU A 152 -34.17 41.97 61.04
C GLU A 152 -33.81 40.64 60.35
N HIS A 153 -34.09 39.50 60.98
CA HIS A 153 -33.71 38.20 60.45
C HIS A 153 -34.48 37.87 59.15
N GLU A 154 -33.76 37.36 58.14
CA GLU A 154 -34.30 37.07 56.81
C GLU A 154 -35.54 36.18 56.82
N ILE A 155 -35.66 35.24 57.77
CA ILE A 155 -36.82 34.34 57.87
C ILE A 155 -38.13 35.09 58.11
N LEU A 156 -38.09 36.25 58.78
CA LEU A 156 -39.28 37.01 59.12
C LEU A 156 -39.81 37.81 57.93
N LYS A 157 -39.04 37.96 56.85
CA LYS A 157 -39.45 38.63 55.61
C LYS A 157 -40.37 37.75 54.74
N ASP A 158 -40.56 36.49 55.12
CA ASP A 158 -41.46 35.56 54.45
C ASP A 158 -42.93 35.96 54.63
N SER A 159 -43.76 35.76 53.60
CA SER A 159 -45.18 36.12 53.57
C SER A 159 -46.10 35.05 54.15
N ASP A 160 -45.54 34.01 54.77
CA ASP A 160 -46.28 32.94 55.45
C ASP A 160 -47.05 33.50 56.66
N ASP A 161 -48.36 33.21 56.74
CA ASP A 161 -49.25 33.70 57.80
C ASP A 161 -48.75 33.38 59.22
N THR A 162 -48.07 32.24 59.39
CA THR A 162 -47.46 31.86 60.69
C THR A 162 -46.28 32.76 61.02
N ILE A 163 -45.46 33.10 60.03
CA ILE A 163 -44.30 34.00 60.19
C ILE A 163 -44.76 35.42 60.52
N ILE A 164 -45.84 35.88 59.87
CA ILE A 164 -46.47 37.17 60.14
C ILE A 164 -46.99 37.23 61.59
N ASN A 165 -47.66 36.16 62.06
CA ASN A 165 -48.10 36.08 63.45
C ASN A 165 -46.94 36.10 64.44
N ILE A 166 -45.88 35.32 64.18
CA ILE A 166 -44.67 35.30 65.02
C ILE A 166 -44.01 36.67 65.09
N ARG A 167 -43.91 37.39 63.95
CA ARG A 167 -43.36 38.76 63.91
C ARG A 167 -44.15 39.69 64.84
N ARG A 168 -45.48 39.64 64.79
CA ARG A 168 -46.35 40.46 65.63
C ARG A 168 -46.18 40.15 67.13
N ASP A 169 -45.99 38.88 67.48
CA ASP A 169 -45.74 38.48 68.87
C ASP A 169 -44.39 39.02 69.35
N ILE A 170 -43.35 39.00 68.50
CA ILE A 170 -42.03 39.58 68.79
C ILE A 170 -42.11 41.10 68.98
N GLU A 171 -42.88 41.80 68.14
CA GLU A 171 -43.13 43.24 68.28
C GLU A 171 -43.89 43.55 69.58
N THR A 172 -44.85 42.70 69.97
CA THR A 172 -45.58 42.83 71.24
C THR A 172 -44.64 42.67 72.45
N PHE A 173 -43.71 41.72 72.36
CA PHE A 173 -42.69 41.51 73.36
C PHE A 173 -41.70 42.67 73.44
N ASP A 174 -41.28 43.28 72.32
CA ASP A 174 -40.43 44.47 72.32
C ASP A 174 -41.09 45.65 73.05
N ASN A 175 -42.38 45.89 72.79
CA ASN A 175 -43.16 46.90 73.50
C ASN A 175 -43.24 46.62 75.02
N MET A 176 -43.27 45.36 75.45
CA MET A 176 -43.19 45.02 76.87
C MET A 176 -41.82 45.38 77.46
N LEU A 177 -40.73 45.07 76.75
CA LEU A 177 -39.38 45.43 77.19
C LEU A 177 -39.22 46.95 77.33
N ASP A 178 -39.85 47.74 76.45
CA ASP A 178 -39.93 49.20 76.58
C ASP A 178 -40.60 49.65 77.88
N ILE A 179 -41.71 49.01 78.26
CA ILE A 179 -42.41 49.29 79.52
C ILE A 179 -41.50 49.00 80.73
N PHE A 180 -40.75 47.90 80.70
CA PHE A 180 -39.79 47.60 81.78
C PHE A 180 -38.66 48.61 81.83
N GLN A 181 -38.10 48.97 80.68
CA GLN A 181 -37.02 49.95 80.62
C GLN A 181 -37.48 51.30 81.22
N GLN A 182 -38.66 51.79 80.85
CA GLN A 182 -39.22 53.03 81.41
C GLN A 182 -39.46 52.94 82.92
N ALA A 183 -39.96 51.80 83.41
CA ALA A 183 -40.16 51.57 84.84
C ALA A 183 -38.84 51.56 85.63
N LEU A 184 -37.80 50.89 85.11
CA LEU A 184 -36.47 50.82 85.72
C LEU A 184 -35.79 52.21 85.70
N GLU A 185 -35.88 52.96 84.60
CA GLU A 185 -35.35 54.33 84.52
C GLU A 185 -36.03 55.27 85.52
N LYS A 186 -37.35 55.15 85.69
CA LYS A 186 -38.09 55.90 86.72
C LYS A 186 -37.61 55.51 88.12
N LYS A 187 -37.34 54.22 88.36
CA LYS A 187 -36.83 53.71 89.64
C LYS A 187 -35.45 54.27 89.97
N MET A 188 -34.55 54.35 88.99
CA MET A 188 -33.21 54.94 89.17
C MET A 188 -33.28 56.42 89.56
N LYS A 189 -34.21 57.19 88.97
CA LYS A 189 -34.40 58.62 89.28
C LYS A 189 -35.05 58.85 90.66
N SER A 190 -35.70 57.86 91.24
CA SER A 190 -36.38 57.96 92.53
C SER A 190 -36.36 56.62 93.25
N PRO A 191 -35.24 56.22 93.87
CA PRO A 191 -35.05 54.88 94.44
C PRO A 191 -36.07 54.51 95.52
N SER A 192 -36.54 55.48 96.30
CA SER A 192 -37.57 55.27 97.31
C SER A 192 -39.00 55.17 96.76
N SER A 193 -39.21 55.34 95.45
CA SER A 193 -40.52 55.19 94.78
C SER A 193 -40.98 53.73 94.75
N LEU A 194 -42.26 53.46 95.01
CA LEU A 194 -42.87 52.16 94.72
C LEU A 194 -43.48 52.19 93.32
N ILE A 195 -42.89 51.45 92.38
CA ILE A 195 -43.39 51.39 91.00
C ILE A 195 -44.22 50.12 90.84
N ASN A 196 -45.51 50.29 90.56
CA ASN A 196 -46.43 49.19 90.38
C ASN A 196 -46.85 49.07 88.91
N LEU A 197 -46.42 47.98 88.27
CA LEU A 197 -46.78 47.67 86.88
C LEU A 197 -48.29 47.35 86.71
N LYS A 198 -49.05 47.17 87.79
CA LYS A 198 -50.50 46.87 87.76
C LYS A 198 -51.36 47.95 87.11
N GLN A 199 -50.92 49.22 87.06
CA GLN A 199 -51.65 50.27 86.32
C GLN A 199 -51.70 49.98 84.81
N ASN A 200 -50.80 49.13 84.29
CA ASN A 200 -50.70 48.76 82.87
C ASN A 200 -51.18 47.32 82.56
N ILE A 201 -51.97 46.68 83.44
CA ILE A 201 -52.58 45.34 83.25
C ILE A 201 -51.56 44.18 83.09
N GLN A 202 -50.29 44.37 83.48
CA GLN A 202 -49.27 43.31 83.43
C GLN A 202 -49.10 42.65 84.80
N THR A 203 -49.61 41.43 84.96
CA THR A 203 -49.25 40.55 86.08
C THR A 203 -47.93 39.83 85.78
N LYS A 204 -47.27 39.35 86.84
CA LYS A 204 -46.05 38.55 86.70
C LYS A 204 -46.29 37.31 85.84
N GLU A 205 -47.44 36.67 86.00
CA GLU A 205 -47.85 35.51 85.23
C GLU A 205 -48.00 35.83 83.73
N ASN A 206 -48.62 36.97 83.38
CA ASN A 206 -48.77 37.39 81.98
C ASN A 206 -47.41 37.65 81.32
N ILE A 207 -46.47 38.27 82.04
CA ILE A 207 -45.11 38.51 81.54
C ILE A 207 -44.38 37.20 81.26
N ILE A 208 -44.44 36.26 82.21
CA ILE A 208 -43.85 34.93 82.04
C ILE A 208 -44.47 34.22 80.82
N GLN A 209 -45.78 34.36 80.58
CA GLN A 209 -46.43 33.79 79.41
C GLN A 209 -45.89 34.36 78.10
N GLU A 210 -45.68 35.67 77.99
CA GLU A 210 -45.10 36.30 76.79
C GLU A 210 -43.68 35.82 76.51
N PHE A 211 -42.83 35.69 77.55
CA PHE A 211 -41.50 35.08 77.39
C PHE A 211 -41.58 33.64 76.85
N ASN A 212 -42.55 32.84 77.31
CA ASN A 212 -42.78 31.48 76.79
C ASN A 212 -43.32 31.48 75.36
N ILE A 213 -44.18 32.44 74.99
CA ILE A 213 -44.67 32.60 73.61
C ILE A 213 -43.48 32.87 72.68
N ILE A 214 -42.57 33.77 73.07
CA ILE A 214 -41.36 34.04 72.29
C ILE A 214 -40.45 32.81 72.19
N ASP A 215 -40.21 32.08 73.29
CA ASP A 215 -39.37 30.87 73.23
C ASP A 215 -39.92 29.82 72.25
N ASN A 216 -41.23 29.56 72.32
CA ASN A 216 -41.91 28.64 71.40
C ASN A 216 -41.87 29.14 69.93
N ASN A 217 -42.09 30.43 69.72
CA ASN A 217 -42.03 31.04 68.40
C ASN A 217 -40.62 30.94 67.80
N LEU A 218 -39.56 31.12 68.60
CA LEU A 218 -38.19 30.94 68.15
C LEU A 218 -37.88 29.48 67.78
N ASP A 219 -38.44 28.50 68.50
CA ASP A 219 -38.33 27.08 68.12
C ASP A 219 -39.04 26.78 66.81
N LEU A 220 -40.23 27.35 66.59
CA LEU A 220 -40.96 27.23 65.32
C LEU A 220 -40.16 27.82 64.16
N LEU A 221 -39.58 29.01 64.34
CA LEU A 221 -38.71 29.62 63.34
C LEU A 221 -37.49 28.75 63.02
N ASN A 222 -36.81 28.23 64.03
CA ASN A 222 -35.65 27.36 63.86
C ASN A 222 -36.02 26.03 63.17
N ASN A 223 -37.18 25.46 63.46
CA ASN A 223 -37.68 24.28 62.77
C ASN A 223 -37.98 24.57 61.28
N LYS A 224 -38.60 25.72 60.97
CA LYS A 224 -38.81 26.16 59.59
C LYS A 224 -37.48 26.39 58.85
N ILE A 225 -36.49 27.02 59.49
CA ILE A 225 -35.15 27.23 58.92
C ILE A 225 -34.46 25.89 58.63
N ASN A 226 -34.47 24.96 59.58
CA ASN A 226 -33.88 23.64 59.41
C ASN A 226 -34.53 22.85 58.26
N ASN A 227 -35.86 22.88 58.16
CA ASN A 227 -36.58 22.22 57.07
C ASN A 227 -36.25 22.82 55.71
N ARG A 228 -36.23 24.16 55.62
CA ARG A 228 -35.79 24.88 54.42
C ARG A 228 -34.37 24.51 54.01
N ASN A 229 -33.42 24.54 54.94
CA ASN A 229 -32.02 24.20 54.67
C ASN A 229 -31.85 22.75 54.22
N LYS A 230 -32.58 21.79 54.82
CA LYS A 230 -32.60 20.37 54.38
C LYS A 230 -33.12 20.20 52.96
N GLN A 231 -34.12 20.98 52.54
CA GLN A 231 -34.63 20.94 51.17
C GLN A 231 -33.58 21.45 50.17
N ILE A 232 -32.84 22.52 50.53
CA ILE A 232 -31.74 23.05 49.73
C ILE A 232 -30.60 22.02 49.60
N ASP A 233 -30.25 21.31 50.69
CA ASP A 233 -29.20 20.28 50.65
C ASP A 233 -29.51 19.13 49.69
N LYS A 234 -30.80 18.81 49.52
CA LYS A 234 -31.27 17.79 48.57
C LYS A 234 -31.39 18.29 47.13
N HIS A 235 -31.27 19.60 46.89
CA HIS A 235 -31.46 20.20 45.56
C HIS A 235 -30.51 19.60 44.50
N ALA A 236 -29.25 19.36 44.87
CA ALA A 236 -28.26 18.73 43.97
C ALA A 236 -28.61 17.27 43.64
N GLN A 237 -29.20 16.52 44.59
CA GLN A 237 -29.66 15.16 44.35
C GLN A 237 -30.88 15.16 43.42
N GLU A 238 -31.80 16.10 43.60
CA GLU A 238 -32.98 16.24 42.75
C GLU A 238 -32.61 16.64 41.31
N ALA A 239 -31.60 17.51 41.12
CA ALA A 239 -31.04 17.80 39.79
C ALA A 239 -30.56 16.52 39.08
N SER A 240 -29.79 15.69 39.77
CA SER A 240 -29.25 14.45 39.22
C SER A 240 -30.36 13.46 38.84
N LEU A 241 -31.40 13.33 39.68
CA LEU A 241 -32.56 12.47 39.39
C LEU A 241 -33.37 12.99 38.20
N LEU A 242 -33.64 14.30 38.14
CA LEU A 242 -34.34 14.91 37.00
C LEU A 242 -33.55 14.74 35.70
N GLU A 243 -32.22 14.90 35.73
CA GLU A 243 -31.35 14.64 34.57
C GLU A 243 -31.45 13.18 34.09
N GLN A 244 -31.44 12.21 35.02
CA GLN A 244 -31.63 10.79 34.70
C GLN A 244 -33.01 10.52 34.08
N MET A 245 -34.08 11.13 34.61
CA MET A 245 -35.44 10.99 34.07
C MET A 245 -35.55 11.59 32.66
N ILE A 246 -35.02 12.81 32.43
CA ILE A 246 -34.99 13.47 31.12
C ILE A 246 -34.25 12.61 30.09
N ASN A 247 -33.09 12.07 30.47
CA ASN A 247 -32.32 11.19 29.60
C ASN A 247 -33.10 9.92 29.23
N THR A 248 -33.81 9.33 30.19
CA THR A 248 -34.63 8.13 29.97
C THR A 248 -35.82 8.42 29.04
N ILE A 249 -36.52 9.53 29.25
CA ILE A 249 -37.63 9.98 28.39
C ILE A 249 -37.11 10.21 26.96
N SER A 250 -36.00 10.96 26.83
CA SER A 250 -35.39 11.26 25.53
C SER A 250 -35.00 10.00 24.77
N LEU A 251 -34.46 8.98 25.45
CA LEU A 251 -34.15 7.69 24.84
C LEU A 251 -35.40 6.94 24.40
N SER A 252 -36.46 6.95 25.22
CA SER A 252 -37.71 6.25 24.90
C SER A 252 -38.41 6.83 23.67
N GLU A 253 -38.51 8.17 23.58
CA GLU A 253 -39.15 8.87 22.45
C GLU A 253 -38.38 8.65 21.14
N ASN A 254 -37.04 8.61 21.23
CA ASN A 254 -36.17 8.49 20.07
C ASN A 254 -35.77 7.04 19.73
N LYS A 255 -36.34 6.04 20.42
CA LYS A 255 -36.02 4.62 20.22
C LYS A 255 -36.17 4.17 18.76
N ASN A 256 -37.28 4.54 18.13
CA ASN A 256 -37.56 4.17 16.74
C ASN A 256 -36.59 4.85 15.78
N LEU A 257 -36.27 6.13 16.02
CA LEU A 257 -35.32 6.89 15.23
C LEU A 257 -33.91 6.28 15.35
N TYR A 258 -33.48 5.93 16.57
CA TYR A 258 -32.21 5.27 16.82
C TYR A 258 -32.11 3.90 16.12
N TYR A 259 -33.15 3.07 16.19
CA TYR A 259 -33.19 1.79 15.49
C TYR A 259 -33.11 1.96 13.97
N SER A 260 -33.86 2.94 13.43
CA SER A 260 -33.81 3.26 12.00
C SER A 260 -32.42 3.73 11.55
N TYR A 261 -31.77 4.57 12.35
CA TYR A 261 -30.41 5.06 12.10
C TYR A 261 -29.40 3.90 12.08
N ASN A 262 -29.43 3.02 13.07
CA ASN A 262 -28.54 1.86 13.13
C ASN A 262 -28.74 0.93 11.93
N LYS A 263 -29.99 0.72 11.50
CA LYS A 263 -30.28 -0.07 10.30
C LYS A 263 -29.67 0.55 9.04
N VAL A 264 -29.75 1.87 8.90
CA VAL A 264 -29.14 2.61 7.78
C VAL A 264 -27.61 2.53 7.83
N ILE A 265 -27.00 2.72 8.99
CA ILE A 265 -25.55 2.62 9.16
C ILE A 265 -25.04 1.22 8.86
N ALA A 266 -25.72 0.18 9.35
CA ALA A 266 -25.35 -1.21 9.05
C ALA A 266 -25.41 -1.49 7.54
N ASN A 267 -26.45 -1.00 6.86
CA ASN A 267 -26.59 -1.15 5.40
C ASN A 267 -25.52 -0.35 4.64
N TYR A 268 -25.21 0.87 5.08
CA TYR A 268 -24.13 1.69 4.52
C TYR A 268 -22.77 0.98 4.63
N ASN A 269 -22.44 0.47 5.81
CA ASN A 269 -21.18 -0.26 6.03
C ASN A 269 -21.10 -1.50 5.15
N LYS A 270 -22.19 -2.28 5.05
CA LYS A 270 -22.25 -3.44 4.14
C LYS A 270 -22.02 -3.04 2.68
N LYS A 271 -22.70 -1.99 2.19
CA LYS A 271 -22.49 -1.50 0.82
C LYS A 271 -21.09 -0.94 0.59
N LYS A 272 -20.47 -0.34 1.60
CA LYS A 272 -19.09 0.15 1.53
C LYS A 272 -18.10 -1.00 1.39
N GLU A 273 -18.28 -2.09 2.13
CA GLU A 273 -17.48 -3.31 1.98
C GLU A 273 -17.67 -3.95 0.60
N GLU A 274 -18.92 -4.05 0.12
CA GLU A 274 -19.21 -4.53 -1.24
C GLU A 274 -18.52 -3.67 -2.31
N LEU A 275 -18.51 -2.34 -2.15
CA LEU A 275 -17.84 -1.43 -3.08
C LEU A 275 -16.33 -1.66 -3.13
N GLU A 276 -15.68 -1.81 -1.97
CA GLU A 276 -14.24 -2.08 -1.91
C GLU A 276 -13.88 -3.45 -2.49
N GLN A 277 -14.70 -4.48 -2.26
CA GLN A 277 -14.55 -5.77 -2.92
C GLN A 277 -14.65 -5.63 -4.45
N ARG A 278 -15.66 -4.92 -4.95
CA ARG A 278 -15.83 -4.69 -6.40
C ARG A 278 -14.68 -3.89 -7.02
N LYS A 279 -14.10 -2.92 -6.30
CA LYS A 279 -12.91 -2.20 -6.77
C LYS A 279 -11.69 -3.11 -6.88
N ASN A 280 -11.49 -3.98 -5.91
CA ASN A 280 -10.40 -4.96 -5.95
C ASN A 280 -10.57 -5.94 -7.11
N GLU A 281 -11.78 -6.47 -7.31
CA GLU A 281 -12.11 -7.31 -8.47
C GLU A 281 -11.83 -6.58 -9.80
N LEU A 282 -12.22 -5.31 -9.90
CA LEU A 282 -11.98 -4.49 -11.09
C LEU A 282 -10.48 -4.30 -11.36
N ASN A 283 -9.69 -4.02 -10.33
CA ASN A 283 -8.24 -3.89 -10.45
C ASN A 283 -7.57 -5.20 -10.90
N ASP A 284 -8.00 -6.35 -10.34
CA ASP A 284 -7.50 -7.66 -10.75
C ASP A 284 -7.86 -7.98 -12.21
N ILE A 285 -9.08 -7.69 -12.64
CA ILE A 285 -9.50 -7.84 -14.04
C ILE A 285 -8.69 -6.92 -14.95
N GLN A 286 -8.45 -5.67 -14.53
CA GLN A 286 -7.66 -4.71 -15.30
C GLN A 286 -6.21 -5.18 -15.45
N LYS A 287 -5.62 -5.76 -14.39
CA LYS A 287 -4.29 -6.34 -14.44
C LYS A 287 -4.21 -7.51 -15.42
N LYS A 288 -5.16 -8.46 -15.33
CA LYS A 288 -5.26 -9.60 -16.25
C LYS A 288 -5.45 -9.15 -17.70
N LEU A 289 -6.24 -8.09 -17.93
CA LEU A 289 -6.44 -7.50 -19.25
C LEU A 289 -5.13 -6.92 -19.82
N ASN A 290 -4.35 -6.24 -19.00
CA ASN A 290 -3.06 -5.69 -19.42
C ASN A 290 -2.04 -6.80 -19.71
N GLU A 291 -1.97 -7.83 -18.85
CA GLU A 291 -1.13 -9.01 -19.08
C GLU A 291 -1.47 -9.70 -20.41
N ALA A 292 -2.77 -9.91 -20.69
CA ALA A 292 -3.23 -10.50 -21.96
C ALA A 292 -2.93 -9.61 -23.17
N LYS A 293 -3.01 -8.28 -23.03
CA LYS A 293 -2.61 -7.33 -24.10
C LYS A 293 -1.12 -7.38 -24.39
N ASP A 294 -0.29 -7.47 -23.35
CA ASP A 294 1.16 -7.57 -23.49
C ASP A 294 1.60 -8.91 -24.08
N GLU A 295 0.86 -10.00 -23.80
CA GLU A 295 1.03 -11.29 -24.44
C GLU A 295 0.68 -11.21 -25.94
N LEU A 296 -0.49 -10.65 -26.28
CA LEU A 296 -0.90 -10.43 -27.68
C LEU A 296 0.11 -9.59 -28.47
N ARG A 297 0.65 -8.52 -27.86
CA ARG A 297 1.66 -7.66 -28.49
C ARG A 297 2.95 -8.42 -28.78
N ARG A 298 3.37 -9.32 -27.88
CA ARG A 298 4.55 -10.17 -28.08
C ARG A 298 4.34 -11.19 -29.19
N THR A 299 3.17 -11.80 -29.29
CA THR A 299 2.81 -12.69 -30.41
C THR A 299 2.88 -11.96 -31.76
N ASN A 300 2.40 -10.71 -31.83
CA ASN A 300 2.47 -9.93 -33.06
C ASN A 300 3.91 -9.63 -33.50
N ILE A 301 4.80 -9.30 -32.56
CA ILE A 301 6.24 -9.05 -32.86
C ILE A 301 6.91 -10.32 -33.42
N GLN A 302 6.64 -11.48 -32.83
CA GLN A 302 7.16 -12.76 -33.33
C GLN A 302 6.66 -13.05 -34.75
N MET A 303 5.38 -12.79 -35.01
CA MET A 303 4.78 -12.98 -36.33
C MET A 303 5.39 -12.05 -37.40
N ASP A 304 5.67 -10.80 -37.05
CA ASP A 304 6.35 -9.85 -37.95
C ASP A 304 7.77 -10.32 -38.29
N HIS A 305 8.49 -10.88 -37.31
CA HIS A 305 9.81 -11.47 -37.53
C HIS A 305 9.74 -12.68 -38.45
N LEU A 306 8.80 -13.60 -38.21
CA LEU A 306 8.57 -14.77 -39.06
C LEU A 306 8.26 -14.37 -40.50
N ASN A 307 7.37 -13.40 -40.69
CA ASN A 307 7.02 -12.92 -42.03
C ASN A 307 8.17 -12.20 -42.72
N SER A 308 9.02 -11.48 -41.98
CA SER A 308 10.24 -10.86 -42.51
C SER A 308 11.24 -11.92 -42.98
N ALA A 309 11.46 -12.98 -42.19
CA ALA A 309 12.32 -14.10 -42.53
C ALA A 309 11.81 -14.87 -43.76
N LEU A 310 10.50 -15.15 -43.82
CA LEU A 310 9.88 -15.79 -44.99
C LEU A 310 9.97 -14.92 -46.24
N SER A 311 9.75 -13.61 -46.11
CA SER A 311 9.91 -12.66 -47.21
C SER A 311 11.34 -12.64 -47.75
N LEU A 312 12.34 -12.80 -46.87
CA LEU A 312 13.75 -12.88 -47.26
C LEU A 312 14.07 -14.19 -47.99
N ILE A 313 13.61 -15.34 -47.49
CA ILE A 313 13.80 -16.65 -48.14
C ILE A 313 13.22 -16.66 -49.56
N PHE A 314 12.00 -16.15 -49.72
CA PHE A 314 11.29 -16.22 -50.99
C PHE A 314 11.46 -14.98 -51.87
N LEU A 315 12.22 -13.97 -51.40
CA LEU A 315 12.36 -12.65 -52.03
C LEU A 315 10.99 -12.04 -52.42
N SER A 316 9.97 -12.29 -51.60
CA SER A 316 8.59 -11.87 -51.86
C SER A 316 7.77 -11.92 -50.57
N PRO A 317 7.14 -10.79 -50.16
CA PRO A 317 6.36 -10.73 -48.92
C PRO A 317 5.09 -11.58 -48.96
N ASN A 318 4.58 -11.87 -50.17
CA ASN A 318 3.31 -12.57 -50.35
C ASN A 318 3.48 -14.01 -50.85
N ARG A 319 4.71 -14.52 -50.96
CA ARG A 319 4.92 -15.89 -51.47
C ARG A 319 4.40 -16.90 -50.47
N LEU A 320 4.79 -16.73 -49.21
CA LEU A 320 4.34 -17.48 -48.04
C LEU A 320 4.36 -16.52 -46.85
N SER A 321 3.23 -16.39 -46.16
CA SER A 321 3.09 -15.54 -44.98
C SER A 321 2.22 -16.21 -43.92
N LEU A 322 2.38 -15.75 -42.68
CA LEU A 322 1.63 -16.18 -41.51
C LEU A 322 0.77 -15.03 -41.01
N GLU A 323 -0.48 -15.30 -40.65
CA GLU A 323 -1.36 -14.33 -40.00
C GLU A 323 -2.00 -14.94 -38.76
N GLY A 324 -2.23 -14.12 -37.73
CA GLY A 324 -2.91 -14.56 -36.52
C GLY A 324 -4.38 -14.85 -36.80
N THR A 325 -4.86 -16.01 -36.38
CA THR A 325 -6.28 -16.34 -36.42
C THR A 325 -6.98 -15.87 -35.14
N PRO A 326 -8.32 -15.66 -35.16
CA PRO A 326 -9.09 -15.31 -33.96
C PRO A 326 -8.96 -16.31 -32.79
N ASN A 327 -8.51 -17.54 -33.08
CA ASN A 327 -8.33 -18.60 -32.10
C ASN A 327 -6.92 -18.62 -31.48
N GLY A 328 -6.04 -17.68 -31.85
CA GLY A 328 -4.65 -17.64 -31.38
C GLY A 328 -3.69 -18.58 -32.11
N GLU A 329 -4.10 -19.18 -33.23
CA GLU A 329 -3.26 -20.04 -34.08
C GLU A 329 -2.68 -19.27 -35.26
N TYR A 330 -1.57 -19.75 -35.82
CA TYR A 330 -1.03 -19.24 -37.09
C TYR A 330 -1.81 -19.77 -38.30
N GLY A 331 -2.39 -18.88 -39.08
CA GLY A 331 -2.93 -19.16 -40.41
C GLY A 331 -1.84 -19.01 -41.46
N ILE A 332 -1.68 -20.02 -42.32
CA ILE A 332 -0.68 -20.02 -43.40
C ILE A 332 -1.33 -19.52 -44.70
N TYR A 333 -0.68 -18.57 -45.35
CA TYR A 333 -1.15 -17.97 -46.60
C TYR A 333 -0.09 -18.08 -47.69
N VAL A 334 -0.47 -18.63 -48.84
CA VAL A 334 0.36 -18.70 -50.05
C VAL A 334 -0.27 -17.79 -51.09
N ARG A 335 0.41 -16.70 -51.47
CA ARG A 335 -0.13 -15.69 -52.41
C ARG A 335 -1.51 -15.18 -52.00
N GLY A 336 -1.68 -14.92 -50.70
CA GLY A 336 -2.92 -14.40 -50.12
C GLY A 336 -4.05 -15.42 -49.99
N LYS A 337 -3.83 -16.70 -50.32
CA LYS A 337 -4.82 -17.77 -50.12
C LYS A 337 -4.45 -18.61 -48.91
N ARG A 338 -5.41 -18.85 -48.02
CA ARG A 338 -5.22 -19.71 -46.85
C ARG A 338 -5.01 -21.16 -47.28
N VAL A 339 -3.98 -21.81 -46.75
CA VAL A 339 -3.60 -23.19 -47.06
C VAL A 339 -3.31 -23.95 -45.77
N SER A 340 -3.58 -25.26 -45.72
CA SER A 340 -3.21 -26.10 -44.59
C SER A 340 -1.73 -26.50 -44.64
N LEU A 341 -1.11 -26.72 -43.49
CA LEU A 341 0.29 -27.17 -43.39
C LEU A 341 0.54 -28.44 -44.21
N SER A 342 -0.43 -29.37 -44.27
CA SER A 342 -0.33 -30.61 -45.06
C SER A 342 -0.06 -30.37 -46.54
N ASN A 343 -0.61 -29.28 -47.09
CA ASN A 343 -0.61 -28.96 -48.52
C ASN A 343 0.62 -28.18 -48.97
N LEU A 344 1.49 -27.78 -48.03
CA LEU A 344 2.78 -27.17 -48.36
C LEU A 344 3.76 -28.22 -48.88
N SER A 345 4.58 -27.79 -49.83
CA SER A 345 5.76 -28.55 -50.25
C SER A 345 6.73 -28.75 -49.07
N ALA A 346 7.60 -29.75 -49.17
CA ALA A 346 8.62 -29.98 -48.15
C ALA A 346 9.54 -28.76 -47.97
N GLY A 347 9.85 -28.04 -49.06
CA GLY A 347 10.68 -26.84 -48.99
C GLY A 347 9.98 -25.66 -48.30
N GLU A 348 8.68 -25.46 -48.54
CA GLU A 348 7.90 -24.45 -47.81
C GLU A 348 7.77 -24.78 -46.31
N LYS A 349 7.65 -26.07 -45.97
CA LYS A 349 7.67 -26.53 -44.57
C LYS A 349 9.03 -26.26 -43.92
N ASN A 350 10.12 -26.55 -44.63
CA ASN A 350 11.48 -26.26 -44.17
C ASN A 350 11.72 -24.76 -43.98
N ALA A 351 11.26 -23.92 -44.91
CA ALA A 351 11.36 -22.47 -44.79
C ALA A 351 10.66 -21.94 -43.53
N ILE A 352 9.42 -22.40 -43.26
CA ILE A 352 8.71 -22.05 -42.03
C ILE A 352 9.47 -22.54 -40.80
N ALA A 353 9.93 -23.80 -40.80
CA ALA A 353 10.65 -24.38 -39.66
C ALA A 353 11.94 -23.61 -39.34
N LEU A 354 12.70 -23.22 -40.38
CA LEU A 354 13.93 -22.45 -40.23
C LEU A 354 13.67 -21.02 -39.75
N SER A 355 12.68 -20.34 -40.33
CA SER A 355 12.26 -19.00 -39.85
C SER A 355 11.77 -19.06 -38.40
N TYR A 356 11.05 -20.12 -38.02
CA TYR A 356 10.62 -20.33 -36.65
C TYR A 356 11.79 -20.58 -35.71
N PHE A 357 12.74 -21.43 -36.10
CA PHE A 357 13.97 -21.68 -35.34
C PHE A 357 14.72 -20.39 -35.01
N PHE A 358 14.87 -19.48 -35.97
CA PHE A 358 15.51 -18.18 -35.72
C PHE A 358 14.62 -17.20 -34.96
N SER A 359 13.30 -17.37 -34.96
CA SER A 359 12.39 -16.55 -34.14
C SER A 359 12.36 -16.97 -32.65
N MET A 360 12.62 -18.24 -32.33
CA MET A 360 12.53 -18.79 -30.97
C MET A 360 13.40 -18.03 -29.94
N PRO A 361 14.65 -17.64 -30.26
CA PRO A 361 15.46 -16.86 -29.33
C PRO A 361 14.85 -15.51 -28.93
N TYR A 362 13.98 -14.93 -29.76
CA TYR A 362 13.24 -13.69 -29.49
C TYR A 362 11.93 -13.92 -28.71
N GLU A 363 11.51 -15.18 -28.55
CA GLU A 363 10.29 -15.55 -27.84
C GLU A 363 10.45 -15.30 -26.34
N ASN A 364 9.61 -14.41 -25.77
CA ASN A 364 9.61 -14.02 -24.36
C ASN A 364 10.93 -13.41 -23.83
N ARG A 365 11.82 -12.97 -24.71
CA ARG A 365 13.16 -12.47 -24.38
C ARG A 365 13.39 -11.12 -25.04
N SER A 366 13.70 -10.09 -24.26
CA SER A 366 14.12 -8.79 -24.80
C SER A 366 15.48 -8.91 -25.48
N GLU A 367 15.87 -7.92 -26.29
CA GLU A 367 17.25 -7.77 -26.80
C GLU A 367 18.30 -7.87 -25.67
N GLU A 368 17.91 -7.51 -24.44
CA GLU A 368 18.69 -7.61 -23.21
C GLU A 368 19.01 -9.06 -22.79
N TYR A 369 18.26 -10.06 -23.25
CA TYR A 369 18.54 -11.46 -22.97
C TYR A 369 19.81 -11.92 -23.70
N PHE A 370 19.95 -11.60 -24.98
CA PHE A 370 21.12 -11.96 -25.79
C PHE A 370 22.38 -11.25 -25.28
N SER A 371 22.24 -10.01 -24.82
CA SER A 371 23.37 -9.29 -24.21
C SER A 371 23.77 -9.83 -22.83
N LYS A 372 23.06 -10.81 -22.26
CA LYS A 372 23.36 -11.41 -20.93
C LYS A 372 23.69 -12.91 -20.97
N ASN A 373 23.57 -13.59 -22.10
CA ASN A 373 23.76 -15.03 -22.19
C ASN A 373 24.61 -15.44 -23.41
N ASP A 374 25.40 -16.49 -23.24
CA ASP A 374 26.06 -17.18 -24.36
C ASP A 374 25.02 -17.91 -25.22
N SER A 375 25.27 -18.00 -26.53
CA SER A 375 24.34 -18.61 -27.48
C SER A 375 25.04 -19.66 -28.36
N LEU A 376 24.45 -20.86 -28.42
CA LEU A 376 24.89 -21.95 -29.29
C LEU A 376 23.78 -22.30 -30.29
N PHE A 377 24.07 -22.20 -31.57
CA PHE A 377 23.19 -22.64 -32.66
C PHE A 377 23.76 -23.89 -33.30
N VAL A 378 22.92 -24.91 -33.46
CA VAL A 378 23.27 -26.13 -34.20
C VAL A 378 22.31 -26.25 -35.38
N LEU A 379 22.84 -26.13 -36.58
CA LEU A 379 22.10 -26.24 -37.83
C LEU A 379 22.44 -27.58 -38.47
N ASP A 380 21.49 -28.51 -38.48
CA ASP A 380 21.65 -29.82 -39.13
C ASP A 380 20.99 -29.81 -40.50
N ASP A 381 21.82 -29.81 -41.54
CA ASP A 381 21.46 -29.74 -42.95
C ASP A 381 20.42 -28.64 -43.27
N PRO A 382 20.73 -27.35 -42.98
CA PRO A 382 19.75 -26.26 -43.02
C PRO A 382 19.22 -25.94 -44.43
N VAL A 383 19.80 -26.55 -45.47
CA VAL A 383 19.37 -26.42 -46.86
C VAL A 383 19.16 -27.81 -47.45
N SER A 384 17.90 -28.17 -47.70
CA SER A 384 17.56 -29.45 -48.31
C SER A 384 17.69 -29.41 -49.83
N SER A 385 17.87 -30.58 -50.45
CA SER A 385 17.81 -30.74 -51.91
C SER A 385 16.47 -30.30 -52.53
N LEU A 386 15.41 -30.20 -51.72
CA LEU A 386 14.08 -29.72 -52.13
C LEU A 386 13.98 -28.19 -52.16
N ASP A 387 14.99 -27.49 -51.65
CA ASP A 387 15.04 -26.04 -51.50
C ASP A 387 15.86 -25.32 -52.59
N ARG A 388 16.28 -26.02 -53.66
CA ARG A 388 17.19 -25.50 -54.71
C ARG A 388 16.85 -24.11 -55.25
N ASN A 389 15.56 -23.82 -55.43
CA ASN A 389 15.12 -22.54 -55.98
C ASN A 389 15.19 -21.38 -54.98
N ASN A 390 15.33 -21.66 -53.69
CA ASN A 390 15.34 -20.67 -52.60
C ASN A 390 16.65 -20.73 -51.78
N GLU A 391 17.66 -21.49 -52.19
CA GLU A 391 18.92 -21.67 -51.43
C GLU A 391 19.58 -20.33 -51.10
N ILE A 392 19.60 -19.39 -52.05
CA ILE A 392 20.14 -18.05 -51.83
C ILE A 392 19.38 -17.31 -50.72
N GLY A 393 18.04 -17.37 -50.72
CA GLY A 393 17.24 -16.73 -49.68
C GLY A 393 17.45 -17.37 -48.30
N ILE A 394 17.64 -18.69 -48.25
CA ILE A 394 17.99 -19.40 -47.02
C ILE A 394 19.38 -18.99 -46.52
N TYR A 395 20.38 -18.93 -47.41
CA TYR A 395 21.72 -18.43 -47.08
C TYR A 395 21.68 -17.00 -46.55
N SER A 396 20.92 -16.12 -47.19
CA SER A 396 20.75 -14.74 -46.75
C SER A 396 20.07 -14.64 -45.39
N LEU A 397 19.07 -15.48 -45.11
CA LEU A 397 18.46 -15.55 -43.78
C LEU A 397 19.49 -15.97 -42.72
N ILE A 398 20.20 -17.07 -42.96
CA ILE A 398 21.21 -17.58 -42.02
C ILE A 398 22.28 -16.51 -41.75
N GLU A 399 22.77 -15.83 -42.78
CA GLU A 399 23.74 -14.74 -42.65
C GLU A 399 23.17 -13.57 -41.82
N HIS A 400 21.95 -13.13 -42.13
CA HIS A 400 21.27 -12.03 -41.45
C HIS A 400 21.08 -12.33 -39.96
N GLU A 401 20.44 -13.44 -39.63
CA GLU A 401 20.09 -13.81 -38.24
C GLU A 401 21.32 -13.97 -37.37
N ILE A 402 22.34 -14.71 -37.86
CA ILE A 402 23.57 -14.90 -37.10
C ILE A 402 24.31 -13.56 -36.90
N SER A 403 24.27 -12.67 -37.91
CA SER A 403 24.87 -11.33 -37.81
C SER A 403 24.17 -10.46 -36.76
N GLU A 404 22.84 -10.43 -36.76
CA GLU A 404 22.07 -9.64 -35.78
C GLU A 404 22.28 -10.16 -34.36
N ILE A 405 22.21 -11.47 -34.17
CA ILE A 405 22.46 -12.10 -32.86
C ILE A 405 23.90 -11.78 -32.39
N LYS A 406 24.90 -11.89 -33.27
CA LYS A 406 26.28 -11.54 -32.96
C LYS A 406 26.45 -10.06 -32.58
N LYS A 407 25.71 -9.13 -33.18
CA LYS A 407 25.74 -7.71 -32.79
C LYS A 407 25.20 -7.53 -31.38
N LEU A 408 24.09 -8.19 -31.05
CA LEU A 408 23.42 -8.11 -29.75
C LEU A 408 24.28 -8.70 -28.61
N THR A 409 25.05 -9.76 -28.86
CA THR A 409 25.89 -10.41 -27.84
C THR A 409 27.25 -9.74 -27.57
N ASN A 410 27.82 -9.04 -28.56
CA ASN A 410 29.16 -8.43 -28.47
C ASN A 410 29.25 -7.22 -27.53
N THR A 411 28.15 -6.79 -26.91
CA THR A 411 28.14 -5.63 -26.00
C THR A 411 28.66 -5.96 -24.60
N ASN A 412 28.61 -7.23 -24.15
CA ASN A 412 28.82 -7.61 -22.75
C ASN A 412 29.72 -8.86 -22.55
N ASN A 413 30.68 -9.13 -23.45
CA ASN A 413 31.64 -10.24 -23.34
C ASN A 413 31.06 -11.68 -23.47
N ASN A 414 29.82 -11.86 -23.91
CA ASN A 414 29.23 -13.18 -24.21
C ASN A 414 29.65 -13.69 -25.60
N PHE A 415 29.65 -15.00 -25.82
CA PHE A 415 30.01 -15.61 -27.10
C PHE A 415 28.81 -16.20 -27.85
N VAL A 416 28.88 -16.12 -29.18
CA VAL A 416 27.97 -16.81 -30.11
C VAL A 416 28.77 -17.89 -30.82
N GLN A 417 28.31 -19.13 -30.69
CA GLN A 417 28.87 -20.27 -31.40
C GLN A 417 27.82 -20.84 -32.36
N VAL A 418 28.24 -21.14 -33.58
CA VAL A 418 27.40 -21.79 -34.59
C VAL A 418 28.10 -23.06 -35.06
N ILE A 419 27.36 -24.17 -35.02
CA ILE A 419 27.78 -25.46 -35.58
C ILE A 419 26.81 -25.76 -36.73
N ALA A 420 27.32 -25.82 -37.95
CA ALA A 420 26.53 -26.21 -39.10
C ALA A 420 27.03 -27.54 -39.66
N LEU A 421 26.11 -28.47 -39.88
CA LEU A 421 26.34 -29.78 -40.44
C LEU A 421 25.65 -29.85 -41.80
N THR A 422 26.29 -30.44 -42.79
CA THR A 422 25.66 -30.71 -44.08
C THR A 422 26.36 -31.86 -44.78
N HIS A 423 25.60 -32.58 -45.60
CA HIS A 423 26.13 -33.59 -46.51
C HIS A 423 26.39 -33.03 -47.92
N SER A 424 26.01 -31.77 -48.18
CA SER A 424 26.10 -31.12 -49.48
C SER A 424 27.34 -30.21 -49.56
N LEU A 425 28.23 -30.51 -50.50
CA LEU A 425 29.46 -29.73 -50.70
C LEU A 425 29.20 -28.27 -51.14
N PRO A 426 28.24 -27.97 -52.05
CA PRO A 426 27.84 -26.60 -52.34
C PRO A 426 27.35 -25.82 -51.11
N VAL A 427 26.49 -26.46 -50.29
CA VAL A 427 25.98 -25.85 -49.04
C VAL A 427 27.12 -25.59 -48.06
N TYR A 428 28.07 -26.53 -47.93
CA TYR A 428 29.27 -26.36 -47.12
C TYR A 428 30.05 -25.10 -47.54
N TYR A 429 30.29 -24.89 -48.83
CA TYR A 429 31.02 -23.71 -49.31
C TYR A 429 30.26 -22.41 -49.05
N ALA A 430 28.93 -22.41 -49.25
CA ALA A 430 28.09 -21.26 -48.96
C ALA A 430 28.12 -20.91 -47.46
N LEU A 431 27.90 -21.89 -46.59
CA LEU A 431 27.95 -21.71 -45.13
C LEU A 431 29.34 -21.30 -44.64
N LYS A 432 30.42 -21.85 -45.22
CA LYS A 432 31.78 -21.42 -44.92
C LYS A 432 31.98 -19.96 -45.27
N LYS A 433 31.50 -19.51 -46.43
CA LYS A 433 31.59 -18.11 -46.85
C LYS A 433 30.83 -17.20 -45.88
N ILE A 434 29.60 -17.55 -45.53
CA ILE A 434 28.81 -16.83 -44.52
C ILE A 434 29.57 -16.77 -43.19
N ALA A 435 30.12 -17.88 -42.72
CA ALA A 435 30.90 -17.92 -41.48
C ALA A 435 32.13 -17.02 -41.55
N ASP A 436 32.88 -17.04 -42.66
CA ASP A 436 34.05 -16.18 -42.86
C ASP A 436 33.67 -14.68 -42.90
N ASP A 437 32.48 -14.33 -43.42
CA ASP A 437 31.97 -12.96 -43.50
C ASP A 437 31.42 -12.44 -42.17
N VAL A 438 30.69 -13.28 -41.42
CA VAL A 438 30.12 -12.91 -40.12
C VAL A 438 31.17 -12.97 -39.00
N PHE A 439 32.08 -13.95 -39.05
CA PHE A 439 33.15 -14.21 -38.07
C PHE A 439 34.54 -13.79 -38.54
N LYS A 440 34.60 -12.64 -39.25
CA LYS A 440 35.85 -12.03 -39.74
C LYS A 440 36.93 -12.00 -38.67
N LYS A 441 38.12 -12.53 -39.03
CA LYS A 441 39.32 -12.51 -38.20
C LYS A 441 39.65 -11.08 -37.73
N LYS A 442 39.73 -10.89 -36.42
CA LYS A 442 40.48 -9.76 -35.82
C LYS A 442 41.98 -10.01 -36.05
N LYS A 443 42.75 -8.97 -36.43
CA LYS A 443 44.21 -9.08 -36.65
C LYS A 443 44.90 -9.77 -35.47
N GLY A 444 45.66 -10.82 -35.74
CA GLY A 444 46.50 -11.52 -34.75
C GLY A 444 45.84 -12.64 -33.92
N LYS A 445 44.57 -13.00 -34.18
CA LYS A 445 43.88 -14.12 -33.50
C LYS A 445 43.71 -15.35 -34.41
N PRO A 446 43.58 -16.57 -33.84
CA PRO A 446 43.28 -17.78 -34.62
C PRO A 446 41.97 -17.62 -35.43
N PRO A 447 41.76 -18.43 -36.48
CA PRO A 447 40.50 -18.42 -37.22
C PRO A 447 39.31 -18.65 -36.27
N GLU A 448 38.29 -17.80 -36.32
CA GLU A 448 37.03 -18.04 -35.59
C GLU A 448 36.26 -19.22 -36.22
N THR A 449 36.46 -19.47 -37.53
CA THR A 449 35.82 -20.57 -38.27
C THR A 449 36.72 -21.83 -38.31
N THR A 450 36.17 -22.99 -37.93
CA THR A 450 36.82 -24.31 -38.07
C THR A 450 36.00 -25.21 -38.99
N CYS A 451 36.64 -25.81 -39.99
CA CYS A 451 35.99 -26.76 -40.92
C CYS A 451 36.49 -28.19 -40.68
N LYS A 452 35.56 -29.14 -40.53
CA LYS A 452 35.87 -30.56 -40.35
C LYS A 452 35.00 -31.41 -41.28
N MET A 453 35.52 -32.56 -41.69
CA MET A 453 34.80 -33.57 -42.47
C MET A 453 34.81 -34.88 -41.70
N LEU A 454 33.68 -35.58 -41.71
CA LEU A 454 33.57 -36.91 -41.13
C LEU A 454 34.04 -37.95 -42.16
N SER A 455 35.19 -38.57 -41.91
CA SER A 455 35.75 -39.62 -42.77
C SER A 455 36.08 -40.85 -41.93
N LYS A 456 35.56 -42.02 -42.34
CA LYS A 456 35.76 -43.32 -41.65
C LYS A 456 35.49 -43.24 -40.13
N GLY A 457 34.42 -42.54 -39.74
CA GLY A 457 34.02 -42.37 -38.34
C GLY A 457 34.88 -41.41 -37.51
N LYS A 458 35.81 -40.67 -38.13
CA LYS A 458 36.65 -39.66 -37.45
C LYS A 458 36.48 -38.29 -38.09
N LEU A 459 36.43 -37.25 -37.26
CA LEU A 459 36.44 -35.86 -37.73
C LEU A 459 37.87 -35.45 -38.04
N THR A 460 38.14 -35.14 -39.31
CA THR A 460 39.43 -34.65 -39.78
C THR A 460 39.31 -33.19 -40.19
N GLU A 461 40.36 -32.39 -39.97
CA GLU A 461 40.39 -31.01 -40.47
C GLU A 461 40.27 -30.99 -41.99
N THR A 462 39.38 -30.15 -42.49
CA THR A 462 39.14 -29.99 -43.92
C THR A 462 40.02 -28.86 -44.43
N LYS A 463 41.17 -29.19 -45.03
CA LYS A 463 42.12 -28.19 -45.56
C LYS A 463 41.76 -27.69 -46.97
N VAL A 464 40.49 -27.72 -47.36
CA VAL A 464 39.91 -27.60 -48.72
C VAL A 464 39.49 -28.98 -49.24
N ILE A 465 38.20 -29.19 -49.46
CA ILE A 465 37.67 -30.34 -50.20
C ILE A 465 37.88 -30.01 -51.66
N ASP A 466 39.09 -30.18 -52.16
CA ASP A 466 39.40 -29.84 -53.55
C ASP A 466 38.78 -30.91 -54.45
N TYR A 467 37.45 -30.96 -54.60
CA TYR A 467 36.79 -31.73 -55.66
C TYR A 467 36.75 -30.86 -56.93
N ASN A 468 37.89 -30.26 -57.24
CA ASN A 468 38.07 -29.37 -58.37
C ASN A 468 38.70 -30.16 -59.52
N TYR A 469 38.55 -29.67 -60.74
CA TYR A 469 39.11 -30.21 -61.97
C TYR A 469 40.55 -30.79 -61.81
N ARG A 470 41.41 -30.12 -61.03
CA ARG A 470 42.79 -30.56 -60.71
C ARG A 470 42.87 -31.87 -59.94
N SER A 471 42.00 -32.07 -58.95
CA SER A 471 41.95 -33.31 -58.16
C SER A 471 41.54 -34.50 -59.01
N LEU A 472 40.63 -34.30 -59.96
CA LEU A 472 40.23 -35.33 -60.91
C LEU A 472 41.42 -35.74 -61.78
N ILE A 473 42.19 -34.76 -62.27
CA ILE A 473 43.42 -35.04 -63.02
C ILE A 473 44.45 -35.78 -62.17
N GLN A 474 44.65 -35.36 -60.91
CA GLN A 474 45.57 -36.02 -59.99
C GLN A 474 45.19 -37.49 -59.75
N ASP A 475 43.90 -37.75 -59.49
CA ASP A 475 43.38 -39.12 -59.30
C ASP A 475 43.60 -39.99 -60.54
N ILE A 476 43.38 -39.43 -61.74
CA ILE A 476 43.62 -40.14 -63.01
C ILE A 476 45.11 -40.41 -63.21
N TYR A 477 45.98 -39.45 -62.90
CA TYR A 477 47.43 -39.62 -62.98
C TYR A 477 47.95 -40.67 -62.00
N ASP A 478 47.48 -40.66 -60.75
CA ASP A 478 47.85 -41.64 -59.74
C ASP A 478 47.39 -43.06 -60.13
N PHE A 479 46.24 -43.18 -60.80
CA PHE A 479 45.83 -44.43 -61.42
C PHE A 479 46.74 -44.82 -62.59
N ALA A 480 47.05 -43.89 -63.50
CA ALA A 480 47.86 -44.14 -64.69
C ALA A 480 49.29 -44.63 -64.38
N LYS A 481 49.88 -44.16 -63.28
CA LYS A 481 51.24 -44.54 -62.83
C LYS A 481 51.29 -45.79 -61.94
N SER A 482 50.17 -46.22 -61.37
CA SER A 482 50.14 -47.36 -60.44
C SER A 482 50.48 -48.70 -61.12
N ASN A 483 50.99 -49.67 -60.36
CA ASN A 483 51.23 -51.00 -60.93
C ASN A 483 49.93 -51.81 -60.96
N LEU A 484 49.80 -52.75 -61.91
CA LEU A 484 48.61 -53.61 -62.05
C LEU A 484 48.30 -54.41 -60.76
N THR A 485 49.34 -54.79 -60.00
CA THR A 485 49.21 -55.46 -58.70
C THR A 485 48.57 -54.58 -57.63
N ASP A 486 48.83 -53.27 -57.67
CA ASP A 486 48.24 -52.31 -56.72
C ASP A 486 46.77 -52.06 -57.06
N ILE A 487 46.46 -52.03 -58.36
CA ILE A 487 45.08 -51.92 -58.86
C ILE A 487 44.27 -53.17 -58.49
N SER A 488 44.82 -54.37 -58.66
CA SER A 488 44.14 -55.62 -58.32
C SER A 488 43.91 -55.79 -56.81
N ASN A 489 44.81 -55.27 -55.98
CA ASN A 489 44.70 -55.32 -54.51
C ASN A 489 43.68 -54.31 -53.95
N SER A 490 43.31 -53.29 -54.71
CA SER A 490 42.30 -52.29 -54.29
C SER A 490 41.43 -51.82 -55.47
N PRO A 491 40.62 -52.71 -56.08
CA PRO A 491 39.83 -52.39 -57.28
C PRO A 491 38.83 -51.26 -57.03
N ALA A 492 38.27 -51.20 -55.81
CA ALA A 492 37.32 -50.18 -55.39
C ALA A 492 37.93 -48.77 -55.34
N SER A 493 39.24 -48.64 -55.13
CA SER A 493 39.94 -47.34 -55.10
C SER A 493 40.01 -46.66 -56.46
N TYR A 494 39.83 -47.44 -57.53
CA TYR A 494 39.96 -46.99 -58.92
C TYR A 494 38.64 -47.05 -59.71
N TYR A 495 37.56 -47.49 -59.05
CA TYR A 495 36.21 -47.48 -59.61
C TYR A 495 35.78 -46.05 -59.95
N GLY A 496 35.26 -45.83 -61.17
CA GLY A 496 34.84 -44.52 -61.66
C GLY A 496 35.96 -43.64 -62.23
N THR A 497 37.19 -44.16 -62.42
CA THR A 497 38.28 -43.40 -63.07
C THR A 497 37.95 -43.04 -64.51
N ALA A 498 37.24 -43.91 -65.24
CA ALA A 498 36.75 -43.60 -66.59
C ALA A 498 35.78 -42.41 -66.57
N ASN A 499 34.84 -42.37 -65.62
CA ASN A 499 33.97 -41.21 -65.42
C ASN A 499 34.72 -39.93 -65.00
N LYS A 500 35.77 -40.04 -64.18
CA LYS A 500 36.63 -38.88 -63.85
C LYS A 500 37.35 -38.36 -65.09
N LEU A 501 37.94 -39.25 -65.91
CA LEU A 501 38.61 -38.89 -67.15
C LEU A 501 37.65 -38.25 -68.15
N ARG A 502 36.43 -38.79 -68.29
CA ARG A 502 35.37 -38.20 -69.10
C ARG A 502 35.08 -36.77 -68.68
N ARG A 503 34.84 -36.52 -67.39
CA ARG A 503 34.58 -35.17 -66.85
C ARG A 503 35.73 -34.22 -67.13
N VAL A 504 36.97 -34.66 -66.92
CA VAL A 504 38.17 -33.86 -67.22
C VAL A 504 38.21 -33.50 -68.70
N LEU A 505 38.06 -34.46 -69.60
CA LEU A 505 38.11 -34.19 -71.04
C LEU A 505 36.94 -33.34 -71.52
N GLU A 506 35.73 -33.55 -70.99
CA GLU A 506 34.57 -32.71 -71.28
C GLU A 506 34.78 -31.27 -70.83
N GLU A 507 35.14 -31.05 -69.56
CA GLU A 507 35.39 -29.71 -69.01
C GLU A 507 36.52 -29.01 -69.76
N TYR A 508 37.63 -29.71 -70.04
CA TYR A 508 38.74 -29.16 -70.83
C TYR A 508 38.33 -28.80 -72.24
N SER A 509 37.61 -29.70 -72.90
CA SER A 509 37.25 -29.57 -74.30
C SER A 509 36.19 -28.48 -74.51
N TYR A 510 35.17 -28.41 -73.66
CA TYR A 510 34.19 -27.34 -73.70
C TYR A 510 34.84 -25.98 -73.41
N PHE A 511 35.65 -25.89 -72.35
CA PHE A 511 36.22 -24.62 -71.95
C PHE A 511 37.22 -24.05 -72.96
N ASN A 512 38.04 -24.90 -73.59
CA ASN A 512 39.11 -24.45 -74.48
C ASN A 512 38.76 -24.53 -75.98
N PHE A 513 37.80 -25.37 -76.37
CA PHE A 513 37.53 -25.66 -77.79
C PHE A 513 36.04 -25.66 -78.18
N ASP A 514 35.10 -25.68 -77.23
CA ASP A 514 33.64 -25.72 -77.48
C ASP A 514 33.14 -26.90 -78.35
N ILE A 515 33.74 -28.09 -78.19
CA ILE A 515 33.44 -29.28 -79.01
C ILE A 515 33.04 -30.54 -78.22
N GLY A 516 33.00 -30.45 -76.88
CA GLY A 516 32.71 -31.56 -75.97
C GLY A 516 33.81 -32.65 -75.92
N GLY A 517 33.86 -33.39 -74.80
CA GLY A 517 34.97 -34.30 -74.50
C GLY A 517 35.20 -35.43 -75.51
N THR A 518 34.17 -35.81 -76.26
CA THR A 518 34.25 -36.86 -77.29
C THR A 518 34.84 -36.37 -78.62
N GLY A 519 34.79 -35.06 -78.86
CA GLY A 519 35.30 -34.42 -80.07
C GLY A 519 36.78 -34.04 -80.01
N LEU A 520 37.38 -33.98 -78.81
CA LEU A 520 38.72 -33.43 -78.61
C LEU A 520 39.82 -34.15 -79.42
N PRO A 521 39.96 -35.50 -79.39
CA PRO A 521 41.02 -36.17 -80.15
C PRO A 521 40.76 -36.22 -81.66
N LYS A 522 39.55 -35.90 -82.11
CA LYS A 522 39.12 -35.91 -83.52
C LYS A 522 39.03 -34.51 -84.13
N ASN A 523 39.31 -33.48 -83.34
CA ASN A 523 39.21 -32.10 -83.78
C ASN A 523 40.33 -31.77 -84.78
N GLN A 524 39.97 -31.08 -85.86
CA GLN A 524 40.93 -30.73 -86.92
C GLN A 524 42.09 -29.88 -86.41
N LEU A 525 41.82 -28.84 -85.61
CA LEU A 525 42.84 -27.95 -85.07
C LEU A 525 43.76 -28.67 -84.07
N VAL A 526 43.19 -29.56 -83.25
CA VAL A 526 43.99 -30.42 -82.35
C VAL A 526 44.90 -31.33 -83.17
N ASN A 527 44.40 -31.93 -84.25
CA ASN A 527 45.19 -32.82 -85.09
C ASN A 527 46.34 -32.09 -85.81
N GLU A 528 46.08 -30.89 -86.33
CA GLU A 528 47.10 -30.02 -86.94
C GLU A 528 48.16 -29.62 -85.91
N TYR A 529 47.74 -29.27 -84.68
CA TYR A 529 48.67 -28.96 -83.59
C TYR A 529 49.53 -30.17 -83.22
N LEU A 530 48.95 -31.36 -83.06
CA LEU A 530 49.68 -32.59 -82.74
C LEU A 530 50.70 -32.95 -83.84
N GLU A 531 50.44 -32.63 -85.11
CA GLU A 531 51.43 -32.80 -86.18
C GLU A 531 52.67 -31.90 -85.96
N THR A 532 52.49 -30.68 -85.47
CA THR A 532 53.62 -29.82 -85.09
C THR A 532 54.40 -30.38 -83.88
N CYS A 533 53.73 -31.07 -82.96
CA CYS A 533 54.38 -31.76 -81.85
C CYS A 533 55.27 -32.92 -82.34
N VAL A 534 54.82 -33.67 -83.35
CA VAL A 534 55.63 -34.73 -83.98
C VAL A 534 56.85 -34.13 -84.68
N GLN A 535 56.67 -33.06 -85.46
CA GLN A 535 57.79 -32.38 -86.15
C GLN A 535 58.84 -31.82 -85.16
N SER A 536 58.40 -31.38 -83.98
CA SER A 536 59.26 -30.88 -82.91
C SER A 536 59.79 -31.98 -81.97
N HIS A 537 59.58 -33.26 -82.30
CA HIS A 537 60.03 -34.41 -81.51
C HIS A 537 59.50 -34.42 -80.05
N LYS A 538 58.33 -33.83 -79.82
CA LYS A 538 57.65 -33.84 -78.51
C LYS A 538 56.86 -35.12 -78.25
N VAL A 539 56.47 -35.83 -79.31
CA VAL A 539 55.70 -37.08 -79.27
C VAL A 539 56.02 -37.92 -80.49
N HIS A 540 55.98 -39.24 -80.39
CA HIS A 540 56.18 -40.14 -81.52
C HIS A 540 54.98 -40.12 -82.48
N SER A 541 55.23 -40.35 -83.77
CA SER A 541 54.19 -40.32 -84.80
C SER A 541 53.13 -41.41 -84.58
N GLU A 542 53.57 -42.56 -84.09
CA GLU A 542 52.81 -43.74 -83.74
C GLU A 542 51.89 -43.47 -82.53
N THR A 543 52.42 -42.80 -81.50
CA THR A 543 51.64 -42.37 -80.33
C THR A 543 50.58 -41.33 -80.70
N ARG A 544 50.93 -40.35 -81.55
CA ARG A 544 49.95 -39.38 -82.08
C ARG A 544 48.82 -40.07 -82.82
N ASP A 545 49.13 -41.04 -83.68
CA ASP A 545 48.13 -41.80 -84.41
C ASP A 545 47.20 -42.59 -83.47
N LYS A 546 47.73 -43.12 -82.36
CA LYS A 546 46.91 -43.75 -81.32
C LYS A 546 46.02 -42.74 -80.60
N ILE A 547 46.53 -41.57 -80.21
CA ILE A 547 45.72 -40.51 -79.58
C ILE A 547 44.54 -40.10 -80.46
N THR A 548 44.78 -39.89 -81.76
CA THR A 548 43.77 -39.38 -82.70
C THR A 548 42.78 -40.44 -83.19
N ARG A 549 43.20 -41.72 -83.26
CA ARG A 549 42.36 -42.83 -83.70
C ARG A 549 41.67 -43.58 -82.56
N ALA A 550 42.17 -43.48 -81.33
CA ALA A 550 41.57 -44.16 -80.19
C ALA A 550 40.13 -43.71 -79.97
N LEU A 551 39.22 -44.67 -79.91
CA LEU A 551 37.80 -44.45 -79.61
C LEU A 551 37.57 -44.33 -78.10
N VAL A 552 38.45 -43.62 -77.40
CA VAL A 552 38.33 -43.35 -75.95
C VAL A 552 36.95 -42.81 -75.54
N PRO A 553 36.25 -42.00 -76.37
CA PRO A 553 34.87 -41.59 -76.11
C PRO A 553 33.86 -42.72 -75.88
N LEU A 554 33.95 -43.83 -76.63
CA LEU A 554 33.06 -44.98 -76.48
C LEU A 554 33.28 -45.70 -75.14
N TRP A 555 34.53 -45.77 -74.70
CA TRP A 555 34.90 -46.35 -73.40
C TRP A 555 34.48 -45.45 -72.22
N MET A 556 34.58 -44.13 -72.37
CA MET A 556 34.17 -43.18 -71.32
C MET A 556 32.67 -43.13 -71.10
N ASN A 557 31.88 -43.38 -72.15
CA ASN A 557 30.42 -43.24 -72.12
C ASN A 557 29.69 -44.43 -71.45
N SER A 558 30.32 -45.60 -71.36
CA SER A 558 29.69 -46.82 -70.84
C SER A 558 29.39 -46.79 -69.33
N GLU A 559 30.07 -45.94 -68.55
CA GLU A 559 29.78 -45.77 -67.11
C GLU A 559 28.65 -44.75 -66.83
N SER A 560 28.33 -43.86 -67.79
CA SER A 560 27.56 -42.63 -67.54
C SER A 560 26.19 -42.59 -68.25
N HIS A 561 26.04 -43.24 -69.41
CA HIS A 561 24.81 -43.14 -70.20
C HIS A 561 23.87 -44.33 -70.03
N GLY A 562 22.78 -44.12 -69.29
CA GLY A 562 21.65 -45.06 -69.21
C GLY A 562 20.89 -45.19 -70.54
N GLU A 563 21.01 -44.22 -71.45
CA GLU A 563 20.32 -44.23 -72.74
C GLU A 563 20.76 -45.40 -73.63
N GLU A 564 22.07 -45.68 -73.73
CA GLU A 564 22.58 -46.83 -74.48
C GLU A 564 22.18 -48.15 -73.83
N LYS A 565 22.20 -48.23 -72.49
CA LYS A 565 21.73 -49.41 -71.72
C LYS A 565 20.24 -49.68 -71.94
N VAL A 566 19.43 -48.63 -72.06
CA VAL A 566 17.98 -48.73 -72.35
C VAL A 566 17.74 -49.10 -73.81
N LYS A 567 18.53 -48.56 -74.76
CA LYS A 567 18.43 -48.88 -76.20
C LYS A 567 18.93 -50.30 -76.54
N SER A 568 19.90 -50.85 -75.81
CA SER A 568 20.45 -52.18 -76.07
C SER A 568 19.63 -53.34 -75.49
N GLY A 569 18.67 -53.06 -74.60
CA GLY A 569 17.77 -54.06 -74.02
C GLY A 569 18.44 -55.10 -73.10
N SER A 570 19.72 -54.93 -72.76
CA SER A 570 20.49 -55.82 -71.91
C SER A 570 20.37 -55.42 -70.44
N ILE A 571 19.73 -56.27 -69.63
CA ILE A 571 19.54 -56.07 -68.18
C ILE A 571 20.82 -56.32 -67.38
N ASP A 572 21.76 -57.09 -67.92
CA ASP A 572 23.03 -57.41 -67.25
C ASP A 572 24.12 -57.67 -68.27
N HIS A 573 24.60 -56.60 -68.89
CA HIS A 573 26.01 -56.57 -69.22
C HIS A 573 26.66 -55.57 -68.27
N ASN A 574 27.12 -56.07 -67.13
CA ASN A 574 28.35 -55.59 -66.52
C ASN A 574 29.43 -55.75 -67.59
N ILE A 575 29.46 -54.83 -68.53
CA ILE A 575 30.65 -54.70 -69.32
C ILE A 575 31.66 -54.11 -68.33
N GLN A 576 32.45 -54.99 -67.71
CA GLN A 576 33.84 -54.69 -67.40
C GLN A 576 34.45 -54.25 -68.74
N LEU A 577 34.23 -53.00 -69.13
CA LEU A 577 34.42 -52.56 -70.51
C LEU A 577 35.85 -52.15 -70.79
N LEU A 578 36.80 -52.67 -70.03
CA LEU A 578 38.21 -52.86 -70.36
C LEU A 578 38.87 -53.46 -69.10
N ASP A 579 39.82 -54.39 -69.27
CA ASP A 579 40.68 -54.85 -68.17
C ASP A 579 41.33 -53.63 -67.49
N PRO A 580 41.66 -53.66 -66.17
CA PRO A 580 42.34 -52.55 -65.52
C PRO A 580 43.59 -52.07 -66.28
N GLU A 581 44.28 -52.97 -67.00
CA GLU A 581 45.39 -52.63 -67.88
C GLU A 581 44.97 -51.72 -69.05
N GLU A 582 43.88 -52.04 -69.73
CA GLU A 582 43.40 -51.28 -70.88
C GLU A 582 42.81 -49.93 -70.45
N THR A 583 42.14 -49.89 -69.30
CA THR A 583 41.68 -48.65 -68.65
C THR A 583 42.88 -47.75 -68.32
N GLN A 584 43.98 -48.34 -67.86
CA GLN A 584 45.22 -47.62 -67.59
C GLN A 584 45.88 -47.09 -68.88
N LYS A 585 45.92 -47.88 -69.96
CA LYS A 585 46.43 -47.43 -71.27
C LYS A 585 45.62 -46.24 -71.81
N CYS A 586 44.29 -46.29 -71.71
CA CYS A 586 43.43 -45.18 -72.10
C CYS A 586 43.69 -43.92 -71.27
N ALA A 587 43.83 -44.06 -69.95
CA ALA A 587 44.19 -42.95 -69.07
C ALA A 587 45.54 -42.31 -69.47
N ARG A 588 46.57 -43.12 -69.73
CA ARG A 588 47.89 -42.64 -70.18
C ARG A 588 47.83 -41.89 -71.50
N LEU A 589 47.12 -42.42 -72.51
CA LEU A 589 46.95 -41.77 -73.81
C LEU A 589 46.27 -40.40 -73.69
N MET A 590 45.23 -40.29 -72.85
CA MET A 590 44.52 -39.02 -72.67
C MET A 590 45.31 -38.02 -71.82
N LEU A 591 46.10 -38.49 -70.85
CA LEU A 591 47.03 -37.64 -70.12
C LEU A 591 48.13 -37.09 -71.03
N LEU A 592 48.65 -37.90 -71.97
CA LEU A 592 49.58 -37.44 -73.02
C LEU A 592 48.93 -36.38 -73.92
N LEU A 593 47.67 -36.58 -74.33
CA LEU A 593 46.93 -35.57 -75.09
C LEU A 593 46.80 -34.24 -74.31
N LEU A 594 46.43 -34.31 -73.03
CA LEU A 594 46.31 -33.12 -72.18
C LEU A 594 47.67 -32.43 -71.94
N ASP A 595 48.75 -33.19 -71.82
CA ASP A 595 50.10 -32.67 -71.70
C ASP A 595 50.52 -31.88 -72.95
N LEU A 596 50.24 -32.42 -74.14
CA LEU A 596 50.56 -31.76 -75.39
C LEU A 596 49.73 -30.48 -75.57
N LEU A 597 48.44 -30.52 -75.22
CA LEU A 597 47.52 -29.41 -75.46
C LEU A 597 47.65 -28.26 -74.47
N HIS A 598 48.01 -28.52 -73.22
CA HIS A 598 48.03 -27.47 -72.20
C HIS A 598 49.34 -26.66 -72.24
N PRO A 599 49.32 -25.31 -72.17
CA PRO A 599 50.52 -24.49 -72.30
C PRO A 599 51.66 -24.82 -71.31
N THR A 600 51.31 -25.35 -70.13
CA THR A 600 52.26 -25.73 -69.08
C THR A 600 52.41 -27.25 -68.90
N GLY A 601 51.88 -28.03 -69.85
CA GLY A 601 51.83 -29.48 -69.78
C GLY A 601 50.93 -30.02 -68.66
N LEU A 602 50.96 -31.33 -68.49
CA LEU A 602 50.28 -32.05 -67.43
C LEU A 602 50.75 -31.63 -66.02
N PRO A 603 52.05 -31.34 -65.76
CA PRO A 603 52.47 -30.87 -64.44
C PRO A 603 51.75 -29.58 -64.02
N GLY A 604 51.58 -28.62 -64.92
CA GLY A 604 50.87 -27.38 -64.62
C GLY A 604 49.34 -27.52 -64.56
N LEU A 605 48.76 -28.50 -65.26
CA LEU A 605 47.36 -28.90 -65.12
C LEU A 605 47.08 -29.50 -63.73
N ILE A 606 48.00 -30.32 -63.22
CA ILE A 606 47.91 -30.89 -61.87
C ILE A 606 48.07 -29.78 -60.84
N ASN A 607 49.17 -29.03 -60.87
CA ASN A 607 49.40 -27.94 -59.93
C ASN A 607 50.40 -26.91 -60.49
N SER A 608 49.99 -25.64 -60.55
CA SER A 608 50.83 -24.53 -61.06
C SER A 608 52.06 -24.21 -60.20
N GLN A 609 52.13 -24.72 -58.96
CA GLN A 609 53.26 -24.54 -58.03
C GLN A 609 53.91 -25.88 -57.65
N ILE A 610 53.83 -26.87 -58.53
CA ILE A 610 54.37 -28.21 -58.23
C ILE A 610 55.93 -28.18 -58.15
N PRO A 611 56.56 -28.85 -57.16
CA PRO A 611 58.02 -28.85 -57.00
C PRO A 611 58.75 -29.37 -58.25
N GLU A 612 59.93 -28.82 -58.57
CA GLU A 612 60.72 -29.25 -59.75
C GLU A 612 61.00 -30.76 -59.79
N LYS A 613 61.15 -31.39 -58.63
CA LYS A 613 61.37 -32.83 -58.53
C LYS A 613 60.17 -33.62 -59.05
N ASP A 614 58.97 -33.21 -58.69
CA ASP A 614 57.72 -33.89 -59.07
C ASP A 614 57.36 -33.59 -60.53
N GLN A 615 57.73 -32.40 -61.05
CA GLN A 615 57.65 -32.12 -62.49
C GLN A 615 58.51 -33.07 -63.30
N LYS A 616 59.74 -33.31 -62.85
CA LYS A 616 60.66 -34.26 -63.51
C LYS A 616 60.11 -35.67 -63.51
N ASP A 617 59.51 -36.11 -62.40
CA ASP A 617 58.90 -37.44 -62.28
C ASP A 617 57.70 -37.61 -63.23
N ILE A 618 56.80 -36.64 -63.29
CA ILE A 618 55.67 -36.65 -64.24
C ILE A 618 56.17 -36.70 -65.68
N ASN A 619 57.15 -35.87 -66.04
CA ASN A 619 57.70 -35.83 -67.40
C ASN A 619 58.43 -37.14 -67.76
N GLN A 620 59.06 -37.82 -66.80
CA GLN A 620 59.66 -39.14 -67.00
C GLN A 620 58.58 -40.19 -67.29
N HIS A 621 57.47 -40.19 -66.55
CA HIS A 621 56.35 -41.09 -66.84
C HIS A 621 55.75 -40.83 -68.22
N LEU A 622 55.52 -39.56 -68.59
CA LEU A 622 55.00 -39.19 -69.91
C LEU A 622 55.92 -39.64 -71.05
N SER A 623 57.22 -39.38 -70.94
CA SER A 623 58.20 -39.83 -71.93
C SER A 623 58.24 -41.36 -72.04
N LYS A 624 58.15 -42.07 -70.91
CA LYS A 624 58.09 -43.54 -70.89
C LYS A 624 56.83 -44.04 -71.60
N TRP A 625 55.67 -43.45 -71.30
CA TRP A 625 54.40 -43.85 -71.91
C TRP A 625 54.39 -43.56 -73.41
N ASP A 626 54.94 -42.43 -73.86
CA ASP A 626 55.10 -42.14 -75.29
C ASP A 626 55.96 -43.21 -75.99
N SER A 627 57.10 -43.61 -75.40
CA SER A 627 57.91 -44.69 -75.95
C SER A 627 57.20 -46.04 -75.93
N GLU A 628 56.51 -46.40 -74.84
CA GLU A 628 55.69 -47.62 -74.75
C GLU A 628 54.63 -47.66 -75.86
N PHE A 629 53.95 -46.53 -76.14
CA PHE A 629 52.97 -46.44 -77.22
C PHE A 629 53.60 -46.31 -78.61
N ALA A 630 54.86 -45.94 -78.76
CA ALA A 630 55.53 -45.96 -80.05
C ALA A 630 55.91 -47.38 -80.48
N GLU A 631 56.23 -48.26 -79.52
CA GLU A 631 56.64 -49.64 -79.76
C GLU A 631 55.47 -50.62 -79.92
N LEU A 632 54.35 -50.37 -79.23
CA LEU A 632 53.09 -51.11 -79.37
C LEU A 632 52.46 -50.94 -80.75
#